data_AF-A0A318Z9K4-F1
#
_entry.id   AF-A0A318Z9K4-F1
#
_cell.length_a   1.000
_cell.length_b   1.000
_cell.length_c   1.000
_cell.angle_alpha   90.00
_cell.angle_beta   90.00
_cell.angle_gamma   90.00
#
_symmetry.space_group_name_H-M   'P 1'
#
loop_
_entity.id
_entity.type
_entity.pdbx_description
1 polymer ?
#
loop_
_entity_poly.entity_id
_entity_poly.type
_entity_poly.pdbx_seq_one_letter_code
_entity_poly.pdbx_strand_id
1 'polypeptide(L)'
;MSANSLASSSYTMRGPLRYVTRNSTGSSPGKTERAVTPWPLFLMLSGQFPPALSVSHAERSLGILNGWASTLELLNGTDAQLTASLYGAQLVNAAEIMRYTYSAWESADIEAFESMIRDIFYPPASQTTASSTQNHPCRNVSLAKWGTGGEKAIVGFGVFLNNARMYKEGLDLYQNFACADLNNTINEVGQNSESGRDQAHTQLSLGNMAETCQTAFNQGDDS
;
A
#
# COMPACT_ATOMS: atom_id res chain seq x y z
N MET A 1 -7.81 26.00 12.92
CA MET A 1 -7.95 24.54 12.72
C MET A 1 -7.32 23.86 13.93
N SER A 2 -8.07 23.01 14.65
CA SER A 2 -7.47 22.20 15.72
C SER A 2 -6.52 21.16 15.10
N ALA A 3 -5.40 20.86 15.77
CA ALA A 3 -4.49 19.83 15.32
C ALA A 3 -5.21 18.48 15.26
N ASN A 4 -5.07 17.73 14.16
CA ASN A 4 -5.64 16.41 14.03
C ASN A 4 -4.96 15.47 15.04
N SER A 5 -5.72 14.80 15.90
CA SER A 5 -5.17 13.91 16.93
C SER A 5 -4.38 12.73 16.37
N LEU A 6 -4.62 12.35 15.12
CA LEU A 6 -3.85 11.33 14.40
C LEU A 6 -2.46 11.83 13.98
N ALA A 7 -2.27 13.15 13.84
CA ALA A 7 -0.99 13.76 13.52
C ALA A 7 -0.09 13.99 14.75
N SER A 8 -0.55 13.62 15.96
CA SER A 8 0.17 13.90 17.20
C SER A 8 1.34 12.93 17.40
N SER A 9 2.52 13.43 17.77
CA SER A 9 3.62 12.60 18.27
C SER A 9 3.25 11.76 19.50
N SER A 10 2.18 12.12 20.23
CA SER A 10 1.61 11.32 21.34
C SER A 10 0.48 10.38 20.92
N TYR A 11 0.23 10.21 19.61
CA TYR A 11 -0.85 9.37 19.08
C TYR A 11 -0.79 7.95 19.67
N THR A 12 -1.84 7.46 20.31
CA THR A 12 -1.91 6.06 20.77
C THR A 12 -2.33 5.14 19.63
N MET A 13 -1.48 4.16 19.29
CA MET A 13 -1.78 3.17 18.26
C MET A 13 -3.00 2.32 18.65
N ARG A 14 -3.83 1.99 17.65
CA ARG A 14 -4.97 1.05 17.79
C ARG A 14 -4.61 -0.39 17.42
N GLY A 15 -3.32 -0.65 17.24
CA GLY A 15 -2.66 -1.93 17.01
C GLY A 15 -1.26 -1.89 17.65
N PRO A 16 -0.30 -2.73 17.22
CA PRO A 16 -0.38 -3.66 16.09
C PRO A 16 -1.22 -4.92 16.40
N LEU A 17 -1.68 -5.60 15.36
CA LEU A 17 -2.53 -6.81 15.46
C LEU A 17 -1.85 -7.97 14.72
N ARG A 18 -1.95 -9.18 15.28
CA ARG A 18 -1.44 -10.40 14.62
C ARG A 18 -2.20 -10.71 13.33
N TYR A 19 -3.51 -10.47 13.34
CA TYR A 19 -4.42 -10.75 12.22
C TYR A 19 -5.22 -9.50 11.85
N VAL A 20 -5.18 -9.12 10.58
CA VAL A 20 -5.91 -7.97 10.03
C VAL A 20 -6.89 -8.46 8.99
N THR A 21 -8.13 -7.99 9.07
CA THR A 21 -9.13 -8.18 8.01
C THR A 21 -9.77 -6.86 7.63
N ARG A 22 -10.05 -6.70 6.33
CA ARG A 22 -10.77 -5.55 5.79
C ARG A 22 -12.28 -5.76 5.73
N ASN A 23 -12.70 -7.00 5.59
CA ASN A 23 -14.09 -7.40 5.68
C ASN A 23 -14.29 -8.42 6.81
N SER A 24 -15.52 -8.62 7.25
CA SER A 24 -15.89 -9.58 8.29
C SER A 24 -15.99 -11.02 7.77
N THR A 25 -15.17 -11.39 6.78
CA THR A 25 -15.17 -12.73 6.18
C THR A 25 -13.98 -13.56 6.67
N GLY A 26 -14.19 -14.86 6.94
CA GLY A 26 -13.17 -15.80 7.39
C GLY A 26 -13.38 -16.37 8.81
N SER A 27 -12.71 -17.49 9.12
CA SER A 27 -12.79 -18.20 10.42
C SER A 27 -12.01 -17.54 11.56
N SER A 28 -11.25 -16.48 11.27
CA SER A 28 -10.56 -15.64 12.25
C SER A 28 -10.83 -14.17 11.92
N PRO A 29 -11.95 -13.60 12.42
CA PRO A 29 -12.26 -12.20 12.18
C PRO A 29 -11.20 -11.34 12.84
N GLY A 30 -10.26 -10.83 12.03
CA GLY A 30 -9.38 -9.76 12.47
C GLY A 30 -10.18 -8.53 12.90
N LYS A 31 -9.58 -7.65 13.69
CA LYS A 31 -10.19 -6.34 13.94
C LYS A 31 -9.99 -5.47 12.70
N THR A 32 -11.01 -4.68 12.37
CA THR A 32 -11.14 -3.87 11.15
C THR A 32 -9.85 -3.14 10.73
N GLU A 33 -9.58 -3.08 9.41
CA GLU A 33 -8.50 -2.37 8.69
C GLU A 33 -8.05 -1.01 9.24
N ARG A 34 -8.94 -0.30 9.97
CA ARG A 34 -8.65 0.96 10.68
C ARG A 34 -7.45 0.86 11.64
N ALA A 35 -7.05 -0.34 12.04
CA ALA A 35 -5.87 -0.55 12.86
C ALA A 35 -4.56 -0.38 12.07
N VAL A 36 -4.47 -0.88 10.84
CA VAL A 36 -3.25 -0.80 9.99
C VAL A 36 -3.13 0.54 9.28
N THR A 37 -4.19 1.33 9.25
CA THR A 37 -4.22 2.56 8.43
C THR A 37 -3.02 3.46 8.76
N PRO A 38 -2.10 3.69 7.81
CA PRO A 38 -0.93 4.55 8.00
C PRO A 38 -1.29 6.04 7.98
N TRP A 39 -2.56 6.39 8.19
CA TRP A 39 -3.03 7.78 8.22
C TRP A 39 -2.31 8.63 9.27
N PRO A 40 -2.05 8.13 10.50
CA PRO A 40 -1.21 8.85 11.45
C PRO A 40 0.19 9.12 10.89
N LEU A 41 0.79 8.13 10.25
CA LEU A 41 2.12 8.20 9.65
C LEU A 41 2.16 9.26 8.54
N PHE A 42 1.21 9.27 7.60
CA PHE A 42 1.15 10.31 6.58
C PHE A 42 0.85 11.70 7.13
N LEU A 43 0.00 11.83 8.14
CA LEU A 43 -0.26 13.14 8.73
C LEU A 43 0.97 13.70 9.46
N MET A 44 1.76 12.83 10.08
CA MET A 44 3.04 13.21 10.70
C MET A 44 4.08 13.59 9.64
N LEU A 45 4.11 12.90 8.50
CA LEU A 45 5.04 13.18 7.39
C LEU A 45 4.60 14.38 6.51
N SER A 46 3.30 14.63 6.35
CA SER A 46 2.76 15.72 5.49
C SER A 46 2.72 17.08 6.17
N GLY A 47 2.77 17.13 7.50
CA GLY A 47 2.78 18.37 8.27
C GLY A 47 4.11 19.12 8.27
N GLN A 48 5.18 18.52 7.73
CA GLN A 48 6.53 19.07 7.76
C GLN A 48 7.17 18.91 6.39
N PHE A 49 7.48 20.03 5.72
CA PHE A 49 8.38 20.02 4.57
C PHE A 49 9.67 19.28 4.95
N PRO A 50 10.33 18.59 4.01
CA PRO A 50 11.41 17.65 4.27
C PRO A 50 12.57 18.06 5.21
N PRO A 51 12.94 19.35 5.45
CA PRO A 51 14.07 19.59 6.34
C PRO A 51 13.74 19.58 7.84
N ALA A 52 12.52 19.29 8.29
CA ALA A 52 12.25 19.25 9.73
C ALA A 52 11.12 18.30 10.14
N LEU A 53 11.21 17.00 9.77
CA LEU A 53 10.49 15.99 10.54
C LEU A 53 10.97 16.09 11.99
N SER A 54 10.10 16.48 12.94
CA SER A 54 10.55 16.59 14.33
C SER A 54 10.89 15.21 14.86
N VAL A 55 11.95 15.12 15.66
CA VAL A 55 12.43 13.86 16.24
C VAL A 55 11.28 13.06 16.88
N SER A 56 10.38 13.72 17.59
CA SER A 56 9.21 13.08 18.21
C SER A 56 8.20 12.47 17.21
N HIS A 57 8.00 13.07 16.03
CA HIS A 57 7.16 12.50 14.98
C HIS A 57 7.89 11.36 14.25
N ALA A 58 9.21 11.50 14.06
CA ALA A 58 10.06 10.45 13.52
C ALA A 58 10.05 9.20 14.40
N GLU A 59 10.32 9.34 15.70
CA GLU A 59 10.27 8.25 16.68
C GLU A 59 8.89 7.60 16.74
N ARG A 60 7.81 8.41 16.69
CA ARG A 60 6.45 7.86 16.69
C ARG A 60 6.14 7.08 15.42
N SER A 61 6.62 7.56 14.28
CA SER A 61 6.50 6.92 12.98
C SER A 61 7.23 5.58 12.96
N LEU A 62 8.47 5.53 13.46
CA LEU A 62 9.21 4.27 13.62
C LEU A 62 8.50 3.30 14.56
N GLY A 63 7.96 3.79 15.69
CA GLY A 63 7.19 2.95 16.61
C GLY A 63 5.97 2.29 15.94
N ILE A 64 5.35 2.97 14.96
CA ILE A 64 4.27 2.38 14.15
C ILE A 64 4.82 1.33 13.19
N LEU A 65 5.85 1.67 12.40
CA LEU A 65 6.44 0.76 11.41
C LEU A 65 6.98 -0.53 12.06
N ASN A 66 7.79 -0.39 13.11
CA ASN A 66 8.41 -1.50 13.82
C ASN A 66 7.39 -2.32 14.62
N GLY A 67 6.37 -1.66 15.18
CA GLY A 67 5.27 -2.33 15.85
C GLY A 67 4.53 -3.29 14.93
N TRP A 68 4.20 -2.85 13.71
CA TRP A 68 3.58 -3.72 12.71
C TRP A 68 4.54 -4.82 12.25
N ALA A 69 5.79 -4.49 11.92
CA ALA A 69 6.80 -5.44 11.47
C ALA A 69 7.03 -6.60 12.45
N SER A 70 6.97 -6.33 13.75
CA SER A 70 7.20 -7.33 14.80
C SER A 70 5.97 -8.15 15.20
N THR A 71 4.76 -7.73 14.80
CA THR A 71 3.51 -8.31 15.32
C THR A 71 2.60 -8.88 14.24
N LEU A 72 2.56 -8.30 13.04
CA LEU A 72 1.66 -8.77 11.99
C LEU A 72 2.09 -10.16 11.52
N GLU A 73 1.14 -11.08 11.40
CA GLU A 73 1.39 -12.43 10.90
C GLU A 73 0.62 -12.74 9.62
N LEU A 74 -0.57 -12.16 9.45
CA LEU A 74 -1.42 -12.47 8.31
C LEU A 74 -2.43 -11.37 8.00
N LEU A 75 -2.55 -11.06 6.70
CA LEU A 75 -3.69 -10.37 6.11
C LEU A 75 -4.74 -11.42 5.71
N ASN A 76 -5.92 -11.37 6.31
CA ASN A 76 -6.93 -12.41 6.20
C ASN A 76 -8.23 -11.89 5.57
N GLY A 77 -9.09 -12.83 5.15
CA GLY A 77 -10.38 -12.57 4.51
C GLY A 77 -10.28 -12.36 3.00
N THR A 78 -11.45 -12.28 2.34
CA THR A 78 -11.50 -12.17 0.87
C THR A 78 -11.02 -10.82 0.32
N ASP A 79 -10.81 -9.84 1.21
CA ASP A 79 -10.29 -8.51 0.88
C ASP A 79 -8.79 -8.36 1.23
N ALA A 80 -8.08 -9.47 1.50
CA ALA A 80 -6.66 -9.44 1.83
C ALA A 80 -5.81 -8.75 0.74
N GLN A 81 -6.11 -8.97 -0.54
CA GLN A 81 -5.45 -8.27 -1.64
C GLN A 81 -5.61 -6.75 -1.53
N LEU A 82 -6.83 -6.22 -1.41
CA LEU A 82 -7.03 -4.77 -1.29
C LEU A 82 -6.34 -4.19 -0.05
N THR A 83 -6.34 -4.94 1.06
CA THR A 83 -5.65 -4.57 2.29
C THR A 83 -4.15 -4.42 2.02
N ALA A 84 -3.56 -5.43 1.37
CA ALA A 84 -2.15 -5.45 1.05
C ALA A 84 -1.76 -4.35 0.05
N SER A 85 -2.54 -4.23 -1.01
CA SER A 85 -2.32 -3.28 -2.11
C SER A 85 -2.39 -1.82 -1.64
N LEU A 86 -3.45 -1.45 -0.94
CA LEU A 86 -3.66 -0.05 -0.55
C LEU A 86 -2.76 0.35 0.62
N TYR A 87 -2.72 -0.46 1.68
CA TYR A 87 -1.97 -0.10 2.89
C TYR A 87 -0.49 -0.45 2.78
N GLY A 88 -0.13 -1.50 2.05
CA GLY A 88 1.27 -1.84 1.83
C GLY A 88 1.99 -0.75 1.05
N ALA A 89 1.44 -0.30 -0.09
CA ALA A 89 2.02 0.79 -0.88
C ALA A 89 2.23 2.06 -0.03
N GLN A 90 1.25 2.34 0.82
CA GLN A 90 1.31 3.46 1.75
C GLN A 90 2.41 3.31 2.81
N LEU A 91 2.52 2.12 3.41
CA LEU A 91 3.52 1.78 4.41
C LEU A 91 4.93 1.88 3.84
N VAL A 92 5.18 1.34 2.63
CA VAL A 92 6.52 1.41 2.02
C VAL A 92 6.93 2.81 1.62
N ASN A 93 6.00 3.64 1.12
CA ASN A 93 6.31 5.04 0.82
C ASN A 93 6.73 5.82 2.08
N ALA A 94 6.02 5.61 3.18
CA ALA A 94 6.36 6.25 4.44
C ALA A 94 7.66 5.69 5.05
N ALA A 95 7.87 4.38 4.95
CA ALA A 95 9.11 3.74 5.36
C ALA A 95 10.31 4.26 4.55
N GLU A 96 10.19 4.40 3.24
CA GLU A 96 11.26 4.94 2.40
C GLU A 96 11.62 6.38 2.81
N ILE A 97 10.63 7.23 3.06
CA ILE A 97 10.87 8.58 3.60
C ILE A 97 11.61 8.49 4.94
N MET A 98 11.16 7.66 5.88
CA MET A 98 11.81 7.49 7.19
C MET A 98 13.27 7.03 7.05
N ARG A 99 13.52 6.04 6.18
CA ARG A 99 14.85 5.47 5.91
C ARG A 99 15.87 6.53 5.48
N TYR A 100 15.43 7.52 4.70
CA TYR A 100 16.33 8.57 4.18
C TYR A 100 16.27 9.91 4.91
N THR A 101 15.27 10.14 5.77
CA THR A 101 15.13 11.40 6.52
C THR A 101 15.45 11.29 8.01
N TYR A 102 15.50 10.07 8.55
CA TYR A 102 15.78 9.84 9.97
C TYR A 102 16.76 8.67 10.18
N SER A 103 18.03 9.01 10.40
CA SER A 103 19.15 8.06 10.45
C SER A 103 19.13 7.11 11.65
N ALA A 104 18.23 7.29 12.63
CA ALA A 104 18.14 6.44 13.81
C ALA A 104 17.23 5.22 13.60
N TRP A 105 16.76 4.95 12.39
CA TRP A 105 16.08 3.69 12.10
C TRP A 105 17.11 2.55 11.99
N GLU A 106 17.11 1.69 13.00
CA GLU A 106 18.05 0.58 13.13
C GLU A 106 17.93 -0.42 11.97
N SER A 107 19.07 -0.94 11.48
CA SER A 107 19.09 -1.86 10.34
C SER A 107 18.28 -3.13 10.59
N ALA A 108 18.29 -3.67 11.81
CA ALA A 108 17.51 -4.85 12.18
C ALA A 108 15.99 -4.58 12.11
N ASP A 109 15.54 -3.36 12.44
CA ASP A 109 14.14 -2.98 12.34
C ASP A 109 13.72 -2.79 10.86
N ILE A 110 14.62 -2.25 10.03
CA ILE A 110 14.42 -2.17 8.58
C ILE A 110 14.26 -3.57 7.99
N GLU A 111 15.15 -4.52 8.32
CA GLU A 111 15.09 -5.91 7.84
C GLU A 111 13.80 -6.63 8.28
N ALA A 112 13.33 -6.39 9.51
CA ALA A 112 12.06 -6.92 10.00
C ALA A 112 10.89 -6.36 9.19
N PHE A 113 10.91 -5.05 8.88
CA PHE A 113 9.88 -4.41 8.07
C PHE A 113 9.91 -4.89 6.62
N GLU A 114 11.10 -5.03 6.00
CA GLU A 114 11.26 -5.63 4.68
C GLU A 114 10.70 -7.05 4.62
N SER A 115 10.91 -7.84 5.67
CA SER A 115 10.36 -9.19 5.78
C SER A 115 8.84 -9.19 5.89
N MET A 116 8.25 -8.29 6.67
CA MET A 116 6.80 -8.10 6.70
C MET A 116 6.25 -7.77 5.30
N ILE A 117 6.89 -6.85 4.56
CA ILE A 117 6.43 -6.49 3.21
C ILE A 117 6.52 -7.69 2.26
N ARG A 118 7.66 -8.38 2.24
CA ARG A 118 7.90 -9.51 1.34
C ARG A 118 7.03 -10.73 1.65
N ASP A 119 6.85 -11.05 2.92
CA ASP A 119 6.29 -12.34 3.35
C ASP A 119 4.78 -12.24 3.68
N ILE A 120 4.27 -11.03 3.99
CA ILE A 120 2.87 -10.82 4.39
C ILE A 120 2.09 -9.95 3.40
N PHE A 121 2.69 -8.88 2.86
CA PHE A 121 1.99 -7.96 1.95
C PHE A 121 2.10 -8.35 0.48
N TYR A 122 3.28 -8.73 0.01
CA TYR A 122 3.49 -9.06 -1.40
C TYR A 122 2.61 -10.24 -1.86
N PRO A 123 2.51 -11.40 -1.15
CA PRO A 123 1.72 -12.53 -1.64
C PRO A 123 0.23 -12.24 -1.88
N PRO A 124 -0.50 -11.49 -1.03
CA PRO A 124 -1.86 -11.04 -1.35
C PRO A 124 -1.90 -9.93 -2.39
N ALA A 125 -0.93 -9.01 -2.45
CA ALA A 125 -0.92 -7.92 -3.42
C ALA A 125 -0.65 -8.41 -4.87
N SER A 126 0.20 -9.44 -5.02
CA SER A 126 0.56 -10.05 -6.31
C SER A 126 -0.43 -11.09 -6.82
N GLN A 127 -1.53 -11.35 -6.09
CA GLN A 127 -2.61 -12.21 -6.56
C GLN A 127 -3.42 -11.53 -7.67
N THR A 128 -2.85 -11.51 -8.87
CA THR A 128 -3.51 -11.11 -10.11
C THR A 128 -4.27 -12.27 -10.75
N THR A 129 -3.98 -13.52 -10.34
CA THR A 129 -4.68 -14.73 -10.78
C THR A 129 -5.60 -15.30 -9.71
N ALA A 130 -6.71 -15.91 -10.14
CA ALA A 130 -7.62 -16.62 -9.25
C ALA A 130 -6.88 -17.71 -8.44
N SER A 131 -7.08 -17.72 -7.12
CA SER A 131 -6.60 -18.77 -6.20
C SER A 131 -7.78 -19.45 -5.51
N SER A 132 -7.56 -20.60 -4.88
CA SER A 132 -8.61 -21.31 -4.12
C SER A 132 -9.19 -20.49 -2.96
N THR A 133 -8.45 -19.50 -2.48
CA THR A 133 -8.87 -18.53 -1.44
C THR A 133 -9.43 -17.23 -2.03
N GLN A 134 -9.12 -16.94 -3.29
CA GLN A 134 -9.54 -15.74 -4.00
C GLN A 134 -9.89 -16.08 -5.45
N ASN A 135 -11.10 -16.64 -5.63
CA ASN A 135 -11.50 -17.26 -6.90
C ASN A 135 -11.57 -16.27 -8.08
N HIS A 136 -11.64 -14.96 -7.87
CA HIS A 136 -11.94 -13.99 -8.94
C HIS A 136 -11.33 -12.59 -8.72
N PRO A 137 -10.06 -12.33 -9.10
CA PRO A 137 -9.57 -10.95 -9.18
C PRO A 137 -10.14 -10.18 -10.40
N CYS A 138 -10.61 -10.88 -11.45
CA CYS A 138 -10.87 -10.26 -12.76
C CYS A 138 -12.14 -10.73 -13.50
N ARG A 139 -13.22 -11.12 -12.82
CA ARG A 139 -14.37 -11.71 -13.55
C ARG A 139 -15.26 -10.70 -14.28
N ASN A 140 -15.22 -9.43 -13.92
CA ASN A 140 -16.01 -8.38 -14.55
C ASN A 140 -15.17 -7.11 -14.58
N VAL A 141 -15.23 -6.38 -15.69
CA VAL A 141 -14.58 -5.09 -16.03
C VAL A 141 -14.80 -3.96 -14.98
N SER A 142 -15.55 -4.24 -13.91
CA SER A 142 -15.93 -3.37 -12.79
C SER A 142 -15.00 -3.47 -11.57
N LEU A 143 -13.81 -4.05 -11.74
CA LEU A 143 -12.86 -4.34 -10.65
C LEU A 143 -11.43 -3.86 -10.95
N ALA A 144 -11.24 -2.87 -11.83
CA ALA A 144 -9.93 -2.31 -12.17
C ALA A 144 -9.14 -1.82 -10.94
N LYS A 145 -9.83 -1.54 -9.83
CA LYS A 145 -9.22 -1.27 -8.51
C LYS A 145 -8.31 -2.37 -7.97
N TRP A 146 -8.68 -3.64 -8.20
CA TRP A 146 -7.97 -4.76 -7.61
C TRP A 146 -6.61 -4.96 -8.30
N GLY A 147 -6.55 -4.75 -9.61
CA GLY A 147 -5.30 -4.76 -10.36
C GLY A 147 -4.47 -3.48 -10.17
N THR A 148 -5.05 -2.28 -10.39
CA THR A 148 -4.30 -1.00 -10.29
C THR A 148 -3.73 -0.76 -8.90
N GLY A 149 -4.42 -1.21 -7.84
CA GLY A 149 -3.87 -1.17 -6.49
C GLY A 149 -2.73 -2.16 -6.26
N GLY A 150 -2.84 -3.37 -6.83
CA GLY A 150 -1.84 -4.43 -6.75
C GLY A 150 -0.54 -4.04 -7.46
N GLU A 151 -0.62 -3.60 -8.71
CA GLU A 151 0.53 -3.13 -9.50
C GLU A 151 1.29 -2.02 -8.79
N LYS A 152 0.56 -0.98 -8.35
CA LYS A 152 1.12 0.11 -7.57
C LYS A 152 1.90 -0.37 -6.34
N ALA A 153 1.31 -1.32 -5.61
CA ALA A 153 1.95 -1.88 -4.43
C ALA A 153 3.20 -2.67 -4.79
N ILE A 154 3.15 -3.52 -5.81
CA ILE A 154 4.30 -4.31 -6.28
C ILE A 154 5.44 -3.42 -6.76
N VAL A 155 5.14 -2.35 -7.50
CA VAL A 155 6.13 -1.34 -7.92
C VAL A 155 6.77 -0.68 -6.69
N GLY A 156 5.97 -0.21 -5.73
CA GLY A 156 6.47 0.39 -4.49
C GLY A 156 7.26 -0.58 -3.61
N PHE A 157 6.83 -1.84 -3.52
CA PHE A 157 7.55 -2.91 -2.81
C PHE A 157 8.90 -3.20 -3.48
N GLY A 158 8.93 -3.26 -4.81
CA GLY A 158 10.15 -3.46 -5.59
C GLY A 158 11.19 -2.38 -5.32
N VAL A 159 10.77 -1.11 -5.27
CA VAL A 159 11.66 0.01 -4.90
C VAL A 159 12.17 -0.14 -3.46
N PHE A 160 11.27 -0.25 -2.49
CA PHE A 160 11.64 -0.29 -1.07
C PHE A 160 12.53 -1.50 -0.71
N LEU A 161 12.25 -2.67 -1.30
CA LEU A 161 13.02 -3.90 -1.09
C LEU A 161 14.29 -3.97 -1.95
N ASN A 162 14.62 -2.93 -2.73
CA ASN A 162 15.70 -2.95 -3.72
C ASN A 162 15.63 -4.19 -4.66
N ASN A 163 14.43 -4.59 -5.05
CA ASN A 163 14.17 -5.78 -5.85
C ASN A 163 13.71 -5.40 -7.26
N ALA A 164 14.68 -5.26 -8.17
CA ALA A 164 14.44 -4.88 -9.56
C ALA A 164 13.54 -5.87 -10.33
N ARG A 165 13.51 -7.15 -9.94
CA ARG A 165 12.62 -8.14 -10.57
C ARG A 165 11.17 -7.88 -10.19
N MET A 166 10.90 -7.68 -8.90
CA MET A 166 9.57 -7.35 -8.40
C MET A 166 9.07 -6.01 -8.97
N TYR A 167 9.95 -5.01 -9.04
CA TYR A 167 9.64 -3.73 -9.67
C TYR A 167 9.18 -3.91 -11.12
N LYS A 168 9.95 -4.65 -11.93
CA LYS A 168 9.61 -4.92 -13.34
C LYS A 168 8.34 -5.75 -13.50
N GLU A 169 8.09 -6.69 -12.60
CA GLU A 169 6.82 -7.43 -12.56
C GLU A 169 5.63 -6.49 -12.37
N GLY A 170 5.74 -5.53 -11.45
CA GLY A 170 4.68 -4.53 -11.25
C GLY A 170 4.43 -3.66 -12.49
N LEU A 171 5.49 -3.22 -13.18
CA LEU A 171 5.35 -2.46 -14.43
C LEU A 171 4.76 -3.29 -15.57
N ASP A 172 5.19 -4.54 -15.71
CA ASP A 172 4.66 -5.45 -16.73
C ASP A 172 3.15 -5.70 -16.53
N LEU A 173 2.74 -5.88 -15.27
CA LEU A 173 1.31 -5.98 -14.94
C LEU A 173 0.56 -4.69 -15.32
N TYR A 174 1.11 -3.52 -14.98
CA TYR A 174 0.49 -2.23 -15.31
C TYR A 174 0.39 -1.96 -16.82
N GLN A 175 1.28 -2.54 -17.63
CA GLN A 175 1.28 -2.34 -19.08
C GLN A 175 0.48 -3.39 -19.84
N ASN A 176 0.47 -4.64 -19.36
CA ASN A 176 0.06 -5.80 -20.15
C ASN A 176 -1.05 -6.64 -19.50
N PHE A 177 -1.40 -6.41 -18.23
CA PHE A 177 -2.38 -7.23 -17.54
C PHE A 177 -3.81 -6.71 -17.77
N ALA A 178 -4.61 -7.49 -18.49
CA ALA A 178 -5.96 -7.11 -18.95
C ALA A 178 -6.93 -6.60 -17.86
N CYS A 179 -6.67 -6.85 -16.57
CA CYS A 179 -7.55 -6.39 -15.49
C CYS A 179 -7.27 -4.96 -15.03
N ALA A 180 -6.10 -4.42 -15.35
CA ALA A 180 -5.66 -3.14 -14.82
C ALA A 180 -4.59 -2.42 -15.66
N ASP A 181 -4.30 -2.95 -16.86
CA ASP A 181 -3.52 -2.21 -17.82
C ASP A 181 -4.20 -0.88 -18.20
N LEU A 182 -3.40 0.03 -18.74
CA LEU A 182 -3.85 1.36 -19.12
C LEU A 182 -5.05 1.34 -20.08
N ASN A 183 -5.06 0.43 -21.05
CA ASN A 183 -6.06 0.39 -22.12
C ASN A 183 -7.41 -0.22 -21.69
N ASN A 184 -7.39 -1.10 -20.69
CA ASN A 184 -8.59 -1.69 -20.09
C ASN A 184 -9.11 -0.84 -18.94
N THR A 185 -8.23 -0.06 -18.29
CA THR A 185 -8.62 0.88 -17.24
C THR A 185 -9.17 2.17 -17.81
N ILE A 186 -8.59 2.70 -18.89
CA ILE A 186 -9.06 3.90 -19.60
C ILE A 186 -9.43 3.49 -21.02
N ASN A 187 -10.71 3.58 -21.36
CA ASN A 187 -11.19 3.20 -22.69
C ASN A 187 -10.81 4.24 -23.78
N GLU A 188 -11.13 3.92 -25.03
CA GLU A 188 -10.81 4.74 -26.21
C GLU A 188 -11.34 6.18 -26.20
N VAL A 189 -12.38 6.48 -25.39
CA VAL A 189 -12.93 7.83 -25.21
C VAL A 189 -12.43 8.53 -23.94
N GLY A 190 -11.44 7.94 -23.25
CA GLY A 190 -10.84 8.49 -22.04
C GLY A 190 -11.64 8.23 -20.76
N GLN A 191 -12.64 7.36 -20.79
CA GLN A 191 -13.45 7.04 -19.62
C GLN A 191 -12.79 5.92 -18.83
N ASN A 192 -12.63 6.16 -17.52
CA ASN A 192 -12.16 5.14 -16.59
C ASN A 192 -13.21 4.02 -16.41
N SER A 193 -12.79 2.77 -16.36
CA SER A 193 -13.66 1.60 -16.22
C SER A 193 -14.51 1.60 -14.94
N GLU A 194 -14.10 2.32 -13.90
CA GLU A 194 -14.87 2.48 -12.65
C GLU A 194 -15.89 3.65 -12.72
N SER A 195 -15.95 4.40 -13.82
CA SER A 195 -16.85 5.56 -13.98
C SER A 195 -18.33 5.19 -13.87
N GLY A 196 -18.69 3.95 -14.21
CA GLY A 196 -20.06 3.44 -14.09
C GLY A 196 -20.47 3.09 -12.66
N ARG A 197 -19.53 3.05 -11.71
CA ARG A 197 -19.77 2.67 -10.31
C ARG A 197 -20.06 3.88 -9.45
N ASP A 198 -19.05 4.74 -9.26
CA ASP A 198 -19.17 6.05 -8.60
C ASP A 198 -17.86 6.85 -8.71
N GLN A 199 -17.90 8.12 -8.26
CA GLN A 199 -16.77 9.04 -8.32
C GLN A 199 -15.58 8.61 -7.46
N ALA A 200 -15.82 8.10 -6.25
CA ALA A 200 -14.75 7.67 -5.36
C ALA A 200 -13.99 6.48 -5.96
N HIS A 201 -14.69 5.63 -6.70
CA HIS A 201 -14.10 4.50 -7.38
C HIS A 201 -13.21 4.91 -8.55
N THR A 202 -13.70 5.84 -9.35
CA THR A 202 -12.94 6.45 -10.45
C THR A 202 -11.68 7.15 -9.95
N GLN A 203 -11.81 7.98 -8.92
CA GLN A 203 -10.68 8.73 -8.36
C GLN A 203 -9.61 7.81 -7.75
N LEU A 204 -10.03 6.72 -7.08
CA LEU A 204 -9.07 5.74 -6.54
C LEU A 204 -8.27 5.05 -7.66
N SER A 205 -8.94 4.63 -8.74
CA SER A 205 -8.28 4.00 -9.88
C SER A 205 -7.26 4.95 -10.52
N LEU A 206 -7.69 6.18 -10.87
CA LEU A 206 -6.80 7.20 -11.43
C LEU A 206 -5.63 7.56 -10.49
N GLY A 207 -5.89 7.65 -9.18
CA GLY A 207 -4.86 7.90 -8.18
C GLY A 207 -3.84 6.77 -8.10
N ASN A 208 -4.26 5.51 -8.14
CA ASN A 208 -3.35 4.37 -8.15
C ASN A 208 -2.45 4.36 -9.39
N MET A 209 -3.01 4.67 -10.56
CA MET A 209 -2.24 4.78 -11.80
C MET A 209 -1.22 5.92 -11.72
N ALA A 210 -1.65 7.09 -11.25
CA ALA A 210 -0.77 8.24 -11.08
C ALA A 210 0.38 7.97 -10.09
N GLU A 211 0.10 7.31 -8.95
CA GLU A 211 1.11 6.90 -7.98
C GLU A 211 2.12 5.90 -8.57
N THR A 212 1.65 4.98 -9.43
CA THR A 212 2.51 4.02 -10.15
C THR A 212 3.45 4.75 -11.10
N CYS A 213 2.91 5.62 -11.97
CA CYS A 213 3.70 6.43 -12.90
C CYS A 213 4.68 7.36 -12.17
N GLN A 214 4.26 7.98 -11.07
CA GLN A 214 5.15 8.85 -10.28
C GLN A 214 6.30 8.07 -9.66
N THR A 215 6.03 6.85 -9.16
CA THR A 215 7.08 5.98 -8.63
C THR A 215 8.05 5.57 -9.73
N ALA A 216 7.55 5.21 -10.93
CA ALA A 216 8.37 4.89 -12.08
C ALA A 216 9.25 6.06 -12.53
N PHE A 217 8.65 7.25 -12.66
CA PHE A 217 9.37 8.47 -13.00
C PHE A 217 10.48 8.79 -12.00
N ASN A 218 10.25 8.57 -10.70
CA ASN A 218 11.28 8.75 -9.66
C ASN A 218 12.44 7.74 -9.77
N GLN A 219 12.24 6.60 -10.43
CA GLN A 219 13.30 5.65 -10.77
C GLN A 219 13.99 5.96 -12.11
N GLY A 220 13.54 7.00 -12.82
CA GLY A 220 14.06 7.38 -14.14
C GLY A 220 13.38 6.65 -15.30
N ASP A 221 12.27 5.95 -15.06
CA ASP A 221 11.49 5.27 -16.09
C ASP A 221 10.32 6.15 -16.56
N ASP A 222 10.27 6.43 -17.86
CA ASP A 222 9.25 7.27 -18.53
C ASP A 222 8.48 6.54 -19.64
N SER A 223 8.68 5.22 -19.76
CA SER A 223 8.09 4.35 -20.78
C SER A 223 6.60 4.08 -20.59
#